data_AF-A0A4Y2NVB7-F1
#
_entry.id   AF-A0A4Y2NVB7-F1
#
_cell.length_a   1.000
_cell.length_b   1.000
_cell.length_c   1.000
_cell.angle_alpha   90.00
_cell.angle_beta   90.00
_cell.angle_gamma   90.00
#
_symmetry.space_group_name_H-M   'P 1'
#
loop_
_entity.id
_entity.type
_entity.pdbx_description
1 polymer ?
#
loop_
_entity_poly.entity_id
_entity_poly.type
_entity_poly.pdbx_seq_one_letter_code
_entity_poly.pdbx_strand_id
1 'polypeptide(L)'
;MKDLKLNFLKHLSPYRELSIDEALIKYKGRLGIVQYMPMKPAKRGIKVWMLCDSRPGYVYNFEPYCGKKHNVPRSEKGLGYDVFFVQLFEKHWASYLF
;
A
#
# COMPACT_ATOMS: atom_id res chain seq x y z
N MET A 1 13.90 -4.23 -0.49
CA MET A 1 12.45 -4.09 -0.78
C MET A 1 12.16 -3.43 -2.12
N LYS A 2 13.04 -2.53 -2.63
CA LYS A 2 12.90 -1.93 -3.96
C LYS A 2 12.88 -2.98 -5.07
N ASP A 3 13.73 -4.00 -4.99
CA ASP A 3 13.85 -5.06 -6.00
C ASP A 3 12.56 -5.89 -6.14
N LEU A 4 11.92 -6.20 -5.01
CA LEU A 4 10.65 -6.91 -4.99
C LEU A 4 9.54 -6.09 -5.67
N LYS A 5 9.40 -4.82 -5.30
CA LYS A 5 8.43 -3.92 -5.92
C LYS A 5 8.68 -3.75 -7.42
N LEU A 6 9.95 -3.71 -7.85
CA LEU A 6 10.31 -3.63 -9.27
C LEU A 6 9.92 -4.88 -10.04
N ASN A 7 10.05 -6.07 -9.46
CA ASN A 7 9.60 -7.30 -10.12
C ASN A 7 8.09 -7.28 -10.36
N PHE A 8 7.28 -6.87 -9.38
CA PHE A 8 5.84 -6.78 -9.58
C PHE A 8 5.47 -5.86 -10.76
N LEU A 9 6.17 -4.74 -10.91
CA LEU A 9 5.97 -3.79 -12.01
C LEU A 9 6.38 -4.34 -13.39
N LYS A 10 7.39 -5.21 -13.46
CA LYS A 10 7.89 -5.74 -14.73
C LYS A 10 6.94 -6.75 -15.39
N HIS A 11 6.13 -7.44 -14.58
CA HIS A 11 5.35 -8.58 -15.07
C HIS A 11 3.95 -8.23 -15.58
N LEU A 12 3.43 -7.04 -15.27
CA LEU A 12 2.09 -6.65 -15.73
C LEU A 12 2.02 -5.14 -15.92
N SER A 13 1.51 -4.67 -17.06
CA SER A 13 1.13 -3.27 -17.25
C SER A 13 -0.32 -3.04 -16.76
N PRO A 14 -0.58 -1.99 -15.95
CA PRO A 14 -1.88 -1.83 -15.31
C PRO A 14 -2.97 -1.56 -16.32
N TYR A 15 -4.14 -2.12 -16.08
CA TYR A 15 -5.36 -1.70 -16.75
C TYR A 15 -5.81 -0.34 -16.21
N ARG A 16 -6.84 0.23 -16.85
CA ARG A 16 -7.38 1.55 -16.51
C ARG A 16 -7.89 1.64 -15.07
N GLU A 17 -8.39 0.53 -14.52
CA GLU A 17 -9.08 0.49 -13.25
C GLU A 17 -8.19 -0.10 -12.13
N LEU A 18 -7.72 0.77 -11.23
CA LEU A 18 -6.91 0.42 -10.07
C LEU A 18 -7.70 0.59 -8.77
N SER A 19 -7.36 -0.21 -7.77
CA SER A 19 -7.93 -0.18 -6.42
C SER A 19 -6.83 -0.04 -5.38
N ILE A 20 -7.08 0.76 -4.34
CA ILE A 20 -6.21 0.86 -3.16
C ILE A 20 -7.01 0.45 -1.95
N ASP A 21 -6.53 -0.54 -1.21
CA ASP A 21 -7.18 -0.99 0.03
C ASP A 21 -6.16 -1.54 1.04
N GLU A 22 -6.64 -1.80 2.26
CA GLU A 22 -5.92 -2.36 3.38
C GLU A 22 -5.99 -3.90 3.37
N ALA A 23 -4.82 -4.53 3.31
CA ALA A 23 -4.64 -5.94 3.61
C ALA A 23 -4.01 -6.16 4.99
N LEU A 24 -4.24 -7.36 5.52
CA LEU A 24 -3.64 -7.80 6.78
C LEU A 24 -2.92 -9.13 6.58
N ILE A 25 -1.61 -9.11 6.80
CA ILE A 25 -0.78 -10.31 6.80
C ILE A 25 -0.78 -10.88 8.22
N LYS A 26 -1.38 -12.06 8.40
CA LYS A 26 -1.46 -12.72 9.71
C LYS A 26 -0.08 -12.90 10.30
N TYR A 27 0.14 -12.32 11.47
CA TYR A 27 1.40 -12.40 12.19
C TYR A 27 1.15 -12.40 13.69
N LYS A 28 1.81 -13.31 14.42
CA LYS A 28 1.60 -13.54 15.86
C LYS A 28 2.80 -13.16 16.73
N GLY A 29 3.91 -12.72 16.14
CA GLY A 29 5.11 -12.33 16.88
C GLY A 29 4.97 -10.97 17.58
N ARG A 30 5.95 -10.65 18.42
CA ARG A 30 6.04 -9.36 19.11
C ARG A 30 6.77 -8.37 18.22
N LEU A 31 6.01 -7.52 17.53
CA LEU A 31 6.54 -6.45 16.69
C LEU A 31 5.66 -5.21 16.86
N GLY A 32 6.28 -4.02 16.96
CA GLY A 32 5.56 -2.77 17.23
C GLY A 32 4.59 -2.33 16.13
N ILE A 33 4.72 -2.87 14.92
CA ILE A 33 3.86 -2.55 13.76
C ILE A 33 2.64 -3.49 13.63
N VAL A 34 2.46 -4.44 14.54
CA VAL A 34 1.31 -5.34 14.51
C VAL A 34 0.05 -4.57 14.85
N GLN A 35 -0.92 -4.62 13.96
CA GLN A 35 -2.21 -3.98 14.12
C GLN A 35 -3.31 -4.96 14.44
N TYR A 36 -4.28 -4.47 15.23
CA TYR A 36 -5.54 -5.15 15.49
C TYR A 36 -6.62 -4.58 14.55
N MET A 37 -7.25 -5.44 13.75
CA MET A 37 -8.33 -5.09 12.83
C MET A 37 -9.51 -6.04 13.05
N PRO A 38 -10.55 -5.63 13.81
CA PRO A 38 -11.60 -6.55 14.28
C PRO A 38 -12.47 -7.12 13.15
N MET A 39 -12.61 -6.40 12.04
CA MET A 39 -13.47 -6.78 10.90
C MET A 39 -12.78 -7.72 9.90
N LYS A 40 -11.48 -8.00 10.05
CA LYS A 40 -10.77 -8.93 9.15
C LYS A 40 -10.78 -10.36 9.75
N PRO A 41 -10.78 -11.43 8.92
CA PRO A 41 -10.79 -12.81 9.40
C PRO A 41 -9.62 -13.12 10.35
N ALA A 42 -8.42 -12.66 10.00
CA ALA A 42 -7.33 -12.55 10.95
C ALA A 42 -7.48 -11.21 11.67
N LYS A 43 -7.59 -11.22 13.01
CA LYS A 43 -7.77 -9.99 13.79
C LYS A 43 -6.47 -9.27 14.12
N ARG A 44 -5.32 -9.98 14.10
CA ARG A 44 -4.00 -9.43 14.41
C ARG A 44 -3.00 -9.78 13.33
N GLY A 45 -2.26 -8.78 12.86
CA GLY A 45 -1.27 -8.97 11.81
C GLY A 45 -0.57 -7.68 11.41
N ILE A 46 0.26 -7.76 10.38
CA ILE A 46 0.91 -6.59 9.78
C ILE A 46 -0.07 -6.00 8.77
N LYS A 47 -0.48 -4.75 9.00
CA LYS A 47 -1.31 -4.00 8.07
C LYS A 47 -0.46 -3.53 6.89
N VAL A 48 -0.96 -3.69 5.68
CA VAL A 48 -0.28 -3.30 4.43
C VAL A 48 -1.30 -2.61 3.53
N TRP A 49 -0.93 -1.44 3.01
CA TRP A 49 -1.70 -0.80 1.94
C TRP A 49 -1.29 -1.41 0.61
N MET A 50 -2.24 -1.81 -0.23
CA MET A 50 -1.96 -2.43 -1.51
C MET A 50 -2.67 -1.70 -2.64
N LEU A 51 -1.92 -1.40 -3.70
CA LEU A 51 -2.43 -0.97 -4.98
C LEU A 51 -2.58 -2.21 -5.86
N CYS A 52 -3.82 -2.54 -6.24
CA CYS A 52 -4.14 -3.72 -7.01
C CYS A 52 -4.93 -3.36 -8.27
N ASP A 53 -4.68 -4.11 -9.35
CA ASP A 53 -5.51 -4.06 -10.54
C ASP A 53 -6.86 -4.70 -10.27
N SER A 54 -7.92 -4.05 -10.72
CA SER A 54 -9.28 -4.55 -10.53
C SER A 54 -9.61 -5.76 -11.40
N ARG A 55 -8.94 -5.95 -12.55
CA ARG A 55 -9.29 -7.02 -13.50
C ARG A 55 -8.65 -8.37 -13.15
N PRO A 56 -7.31 -8.54 -13.17
CA PRO A 56 -6.66 -9.78 -12.78
C PRO A 56 -6.46 -9.91 -11.24
N GLY A 57 -6.77 -8.88 -10.45
CA GLY A 57 -6.50 -8.90 -9.00
C GLY A 57 -5.00 -8.85 -8.66
N TYR A 58 -4.17 -8.32 -9.57
CA TYR A 58 -2.72 -8.32 -9.44
C TYR A 58 -2.21 -7.15 -8.58
N VAL A 59 -1.19 -7.38 -7.76
CA VAL A 59 -0.61 -6.35 -6.87
C VAL A 59 0.50 -5.58 -7.59
N TYR A 60 0.31 -4.27 -7.74
CA TYR A 60 1.27 -3.36 -8.38
C TYR A 60 2.28 -2.77 -7.43
N ASN A 61 1.79 -2.39 -6.26
CA ASN A 61 2.59 -1.74 -5.24
C ASN A 61 1.97 -2.05 -3.89
N PHE A 62 2.79 -2.05 -2.87
CA PHE A 62 2.32 -2.23 -1.51
C PHE A 62 3.22 -1.45 -0.56
N GLU A 63 2.67 -1.00 0.55
CA GLU A 63 3.41 -0.27 1.58
C GLU A 63 2.98 -0.75 2.97
N PRO A 64 3.87 -1.40 3.73
CA PRO A 64 3.59 -1.78 5.11
C PRO A 64 3.29 -0.56 5.98
N TYR A 65 2.28 -0.68 6.84
CA TYR A 65 1.99 0.36 7.83
C TYR A 65 2.92 0.22 9.03
N CYS A 66 3.89 1.13 9.14
CA CYS A 66 4.89 1.12 10.22
C CYS A 66 4.54 2.05 11.40
N GLY A 67 3.28 2.43 11.58
CA GLY A 67 2.86 3.38 12.63
C GLY A 67 2.79 4.82 12.15
N LYS A 68 2.63 5.75 13.10
CA LYS A 68 2.59 7.19 12.83
C LYS A 68 4.02 7.68 12.55
N LYS A 69 4.28 8.21 11.36
CA LYS A 69 5.53 8.90 11.04
C LYS A 69 5.51 10.26 11.74
N HIS A 70 6.46 10.53 12.63
CA HIS A 70 6.55 11.81 13.34
C HIS A 70 7.16 12.93 12.47
N ASN A 71 7.97 12.56 11.47
CA ASN A 71 8.75 13.49 10.65
C ASN A 71 8.06 13.87 9.33
N VAL A 72 6.83 13.41 9.09
CA VAL A 72 6.07 13.72 7.88
C VAL A 72 4.72 14.28 8.31
N PRO A 73 4.46 15.58 8.12
CA PRO A 73 3.14 16.14 8.38
C PRO A 73 2.12 15.43 7.48
N ARG A 74 0.99 15.02 8.07
CA ARG A 74 -0.13 14.48 7.28
C ARG A 74 -0.74 15.62 6.47
N SER A 75 -1.22 15.30 5.27
CA SER A 75 -2.05 16.29 4.57
C SER A 75 -3.35 16.52 5.36
N GLU A 76 -3.94 17.69 5.16
CA GLU A 76 -5.26 18.04 5.68
C GLU A 76 -6.36 17.08 5.19
N LYS A 77 -6.10 16.35 4.09
CA LYS A 77 -7.00 15.38 3.48
C LYS A 77 -6.94 13.99 4.13
N GLY A 78 -6.04 13.79 5.10
CA GLY A 78 -5.95 12.59 5.93
C GLY A 78 -5.12 11.44 5.35
N LEU A 79 -5.01 10.36 6.12
CA LEU A 79 -4.07 9.26 5.85
C LEU A 79 -4.35 8.52 4.53
N GLY A 80 -5.63 8.32 4.18
CA GLY A 80 -5.99 7.64 2.94
C GLY A 80 -5.52 8.41 1.70
N TYR A 81 -5.65 9.74 1.74
CA TYR A 81 -5.15 10.60 0.67
C TYR A 81 -3.62 10.56 0.59
N ASP A 82 -2.92 10.60 1.72
CA ASP A 82 -1.45 10.52 1.75
C ASP A 82 -0.95 9.20 1.15
N VAL A 83 -1.61 8.08 1.48
CA VAL A 83 -1.28 6.77 0.93
C VAL A 83 -1.57 6.72 -0.57
N PHE A 84 -2.73 7.23 -1.00
CA PHE A 84 -3.09 7.34 -2.41
C PHE A 84 -2.00 8.10 -3.18
N PHE A 85 -1.60 9.27 -2.67
CA PHE A 85 -0.54 10.07 -3.28
C PHE A 85 0.77 9.30 -3.34
N VAL A 86 1.24 8.72 -2.24
CA VAL A 86 2.50 7.95 -2.25
C VAL A 86 2.46 6.78 -3.24
N GLN A 87 1.34 6.06 -3.34
CA GLN A 87 1.25 4.88 -4.19
C GLN A 87 1.06 5.19 -5.67
N LEU A 88 0.32 6.25 -6.01
CA LEU A 88 -0.03 6.61 -7.40
C LEU A 88 0.83 7.75 -7.96
N PHE A 89 1.13 8.78 -7.17
CA PHE A 89 1.84 9.99 -7.63
C PHE A 89 3.29 9.69 -7.99
N GLU A 90 4.02 8.94 -7.14
CA GLU A 90 5.43 8.61 -7.40
C GLU A 90 5.65 7.76 -8.66
N LYS A 91 4.63 7.02 -9.13
CA LYS A 91 4.80 6.05 -10.23
C LYS A 91 4.11 6.44 -11.53
N HIS A 92 2.90 6.99 -11.48
CA HIS A 92 2.08 7.15 -12.68
C HIS A 92 2.10 8.56 -13.25
N TRP A 93 2.42 9.58 -12.44
CA TRP A 93 2.40 10.98 -12.86
C TRP A 93 3.80 11.59 -13.04
N ALA A 94 4.83 11.01 -12.40
CA ALA A 94 6.22 11.40 -12.63
C ALA A 94 6.67 11.19 -14.09
N SER A 95 6.08 10.21 -14.80
CA SER A 95 6.30 9.97 -16.23
C SER A 95 5.58 10.95 -17.15
N TYR A 96 4.71 11.83 -16.63
CA TYR A 96 4.00 12.87 -17.39
C TYR A 96 4.40 14.30 -16.97
N LEU A 97 5.40 14.45 -16.11
CA LEU A 97 5.88 15.75 -15.60
C LEU A 97 7.26 16.16 -16.15
N PHE A 98 7.75 15.50 -17.20
CA PHE A 98 8.81 16.00 -18.09
C PHE A 98 8.51 15.53 -19.51
#